data_AF-A0ABD1RUS9-F1
#
_entry.id   AF-A0ABD1RUS9-F1
#
_cell.length_a   1.000
_cell.length_b   1.000
_cell.length_c   1.000
_cell.angle_alpha   90.00
_cell.angle_beta   90.00
_cell.angle_gamma   90.00
#
_symmetry.space_group_name_H-M   'P 1'
#
loop_
_entity.id
_entity.type
_entity.pdbx_description
1 polymer ?
#
loop_
_entity_poly.entity_id
_entity_poly.type
_entity_poly.pdbx_seq_one_letter_code
_entity_poly.pdbx_strand_id
1 'polypeptide(L)'
;MFTLRIINNYYGITTDDIHPLPSIQDMGEVTRFLYGRDDAWPLSGRDFEHSKLTDSLLILNVFVSHNIDPTRHRTTINDAGARLLYHLAHGRKMDLGNYNYTLISMLRFQTNKRYTSIFPALISGICEAVGV
;
A
#
# COMPACT_ATOMS: atom_id res chain seq x y z
N MET A 1 0.07 16.51 -17.28
CA MET A 1 -1.09 15.92 -16.58
C MET A 1 -0.65 14.57 -16.05
N PHE A 2 -0.69 14.35 -14.73
CA PHE A 2 -0.29 13.09 -14.11
C PHE A 2 -1.35 12.02 -14.40
N THR A 3 -0.98 10.96 -15.13
CA THR A 3 -1.91 9.91 -15.55
C THR A 3 -1.46 8.55 -15.03
N LEU A 4 -2.42 7.64 -14.85
CA LEU A 4 -2.22 6.25 -14.45
C LEU A 4 -1.09 5.56 -15.24
N ARG A 5 -1.01 5.86 -16.54
CA ARG A 5 -0.03 5.30 -17.47
C ARG A 5 1.41 5.63 -17.09
N ILE A 6 1.67 6.85 -16.60
CA ILE A 6 3.02 7.27 -16.19
C ILE A 6 3.48 6.45 -14.97
N ILE A 7 2.57 6.19 -14.02
CA ILE A 7 2.89 5.43 -12.81
C ILE A 7 3.10 3.95 -13.13
N ASN A 8 2.25 3.35 -13.97
CA ASN A 8 2.41 1.95 -14.37
C ASN A 8 3.70 1.72 -15.16
N ASN A 9 4.09 2.66 -16.03
CA ASN A 9 5.37 2.62 -16.74
C ASN A 9 6.57 2.66 -15.77
N TYR A 10 6.51 3.51 -14.72
CA TYR A 10 7.57 3.56 -13.72
C TYR A 10 7.78 2.21 -13.01
N TYR A 11 6.69 1.51 -12.70
CA TYR A 11 6.76 0.17 -12.10
C TYR A 11 6.98 -0.96 -13.12
N GLY A 12 7.07 -0.67 -14.42
CA GLY A 12 7.19 -1.67 -15.48
C GLY A 12 5.96 -2.58 -15.61
N ILE A 13 4.77 -2.11 -15.20
CA ILE A 13 3.55 -2.92 -15.17
C ILE A 13 2.80 -2.76 -16.50
N THR A 14 2.60 -3.88 -17.20
CA THR A 14 1.65 -4.02 -18.31
C THR A 14 0.23 -4.16 -17.76
N THR A 15 -0.69 -3.29 -18.19
CA THR A 15 -2.09 -3.26 -17.68
C THR A 15 -2.90 -4.52 -17.98
N ASP A 16 -2.45 -5.31 -18.96
CA ASP A 16 -3.11 -6.55 -19.39
C ASP A 16 -2.95 -7.70 -18.37
N ASP A 17 -2.04 -7.56 -17.40
CA ASP A 17 -1.73 -8.55 -16.36
C ASP A 17 -2.42 -8.28 -15.01
N ILE A 18 -3.25 -7.24 -14.94
CA ILE A 18 -3.80 -6.72 -13.69
C ILE A 18 -5.25 -7.19 -13.55
N HIS A 19 -5.52 -7.97 -12.50
CA HIS A 19 -6.88 -8.31 -12.08
C HIS A 19 -7.24 -7.58 -10.79
N PRO A 20 -8.54 -7.30 -10.56
CA PRO A 20 -9.01 -6.82 -9.27
C PRO A 20 -8.53 -7.75 -8.16
N LEU A 21 -8.00 -7.17 -7.07
CA LEU A 21 -7.63 -7.95 -5.91
C LEU A 21 -8.88 -8.67 -5.37
N PRO A 22 -8.79 -9.95 -5.01
CA PRO A 22 -9.92 -10.68 -4.46
C PRO A 22 -10.37 -10.01 -3.17
N SER A 23 -11.69 -9.94 -2.95
CA SER A 23 -12.20 -9.39 -1.70
C SER A 23 -11.80 -10.29 -0.53
N ILE A 24 -11.30 -9.68 0.54
CA ILE A 24 -11.04 -10.37 1.80
C ILE A 24 -12.27 -10.18 2.68
N GLN A 25 -12.97 -11.27 2.97
CA GLN A 25 -14.17 -11.27 3.83
C GLN A 25 -13.84 -11.57 5.28
N ASP A 26 -12.83 -12.42 5.53
CA ASP A 26 -12.40 -12.80 6.87
C ASP A 26 -11.11 -12.05 7.26
N MET A 27 -11.25 -11.02 8.08
CA MET A 27 -10.09 -10.32 8.64
C MET A 27 -9.37 -11.12 9.73
N GLY A 28 -9.99 -12.16 10.30
CA GLY A 28 -9.32 -13.09 11.21
C GLY A 28 -8.24 -13.90 10.50
N GLU A 29 -8.49 -14.33 9.26
CA GLU A 29 -7.48 -14.96 8.39
C GLU A 29 -6.28 -14.03 8.18
N VAL A 30 -6.54 -12.75 7.87
CA VAL A 30 -5.49 -11.74 7.70
C VAL A 30 -4.69 -11.56 8.97
N THR A 31 -5.35 -11.44 10.13
CA THR A 31 -4.64 -11.27 11.40
C THR A 31 -3.79 -12.48 11.74
N ARG A 32 -4.31 -13.70 11.54
CA ARG A 32 -3.57 -14.95 11.73
C ARG A 32 -2.34 -15.00 10.84
N PHE A 33 -2.50 -14.65 9.56
CA PHE A 33 -1.40 -14.64 8.61
C PHE A 33 -0.33 -13.60 8.98
N LEU A 34 -0.76 -12.39 9.35
CA LEU A 34 0.16 -11.27 9.58
C LEU A 34 0.88 -11.32 10.93
N TYR A 35 0.19 -11.78 11.98
CA TYR A 35 0.65 -11.69 13.37
C TYR A 35 0.79 -13.06 14.05
N GLY A 36 0.47 -14.16 13.36
CA GLY A 36 0.57 -15.52 13.90
C GLY A 36 -0.42 -15.83 15.03
N ARG A 37 -1.56 -15.11 15.09
CA ARG A 37 -2.53 -15.22 16.18
C ARG A 37 -3.97 -15.01 15.72
N ASP A 38 -4.89 -15.62 16.46
CA ASP A 38 -6.32 -15.68 16.13
C ASP A 38 -7.15 -14.52 16.70
N ASP A 39 -6.54 -13.36 16.98
CA ASP A 39 -7.32 -12.22 17.42
C ASP A 39 -8.09 -11.57 16.27
N ALA A 40 -9.33 -11.17 16.54
CA ALA A 40 -10.07 -10.35 15.59
C ALA A 40 -9.27 -9.07 15.32
N TRP A 41 -9.25 -8.63 14.06
CA TRP A 41 -8.76 -7.29 13.71
C TRP A 41 -9.40 -6.26 14.65
N PRO A 42 -8.70 -5.19 15.08
CA PRO A 42 -9.17 -4.38 16.18
C PRO A 42 -10.50 -3.76 15.78
N LEU A 43 -11.58 -4.19 16.45
CA LEU A 43 -12.95 -3.69 16.21
C LEU A 43 -13.06 -2.17 16.43
N SER A 44 -12.08 -1.59 17.13
CA SER A 44 -12.11 -0.23 17.67
C SER A 44 -11.25 0.77 16.92
N GLY A 45 -11.27 0.79 15.58
CA GLY A 45 -10.62 1.84 14.76
C GLY A 45 -9.14 2.11 15.11
N ARG A 46 -8.49 1.13 15.75
CA ARG A 46 -7.10 1.19 16.21
C ARG A 46 -6.29 0.37 15.25
N ASP A 47 -5.21 0.96 14.78
CA ASP A 47 -4.25 0.27 13.93
C ASP A 47 -3.41 -0.72 14.77
N PHE A 48 -2.94 -1.79 14.15
CA PHE A 48 -1.96 -2.66 14.78
C PHE A 48 -0.56 -2.06 14.71
N GLU A 49 0.28 -2.36 15.70
CA GLU A 49 1.70 -1.99 15.67
C GLU A 49 2.46 -2.89 14.70
N HIS A 50 3.35 -2.33 13.88
CA HIS A 50 4.18 -3.15 12.98
C HIS A 50 5.08 -4.12 13.73
N SER A 51 5.43 -3.80 14.98
CA SER A 51 6.39 -4.56 15.80
C SER A 51 5.88 -5.96 16.13
N LYS A 52 4.59 -6.21 15.88
CA LYS A 52 3.93 -7.50 16.09
C LYS A 52 3.90 -8.35 14.83
N LEU A 53 4.29 -7.81 13.67
CA LEU A 53 4.43 -8.60 12.45
C LEU A 53 5.54 -9.65 12.60
N THR A 54 5.44 -10.73 11.85
CA THR A 54 6.58 -11.63 11.63
C THR A 54 7.70 -10.89 10.89
N ASP A 55 8.96 -11.32 11.06
CA ASP A 55 10.13 -10.63 10.49
C ASP A 55 10.04 -10.41 8.98
N SER A 56 9.57 -11.41 8.23
CA SER A 56 9.41 -11.32 6.77
C SER A 56 8.36 -10.29 6.37
N LEU A 57 7.27 -10.20 7.13
CA LEU A 57 6.20 -9.24 6.89
C LEU A 57 6.57 -7.84 7.36
N LEU A 58 7.42 -7.71 8.38
CA LEU A 58 7.97 -6.43 8.79
C LEU A 58 8.82 -5.81 7.68
N ILE A 59 9.68 -6.61 7.03
CA ILE A 59 10.47 -6.15 5.87
C ILE A 59 9.54 -5.72 4.72
N LEU A 60 8.50 -6.51 4.43
CA LEU A 60 7.51 -6.16 3.41
C LEU A 60 6.75 -4.87 3.76
N ASN A 61 6.38 -4.68 5.03
CA ASN A 61 5.75 -3.45 5.52
C ASN A 61 6.65 -2.23 5.33
N VAL A 62 7.94 -2.35 5.66
CA VAL A 62 8.92 -1.29 5.40
C VAL A 62 9.01 -1.01 3.90
N PHE A 63 9.12 -2.03 3.05
CA PHE A 63 9.15 -1.86 1.61
C PHE A 63 7.91 -1.11 1.07
N VAL A 64 6.71 -1.55 1.47
CA VAL A 64 5.44 -0.94 1.07
C VAL A 64 5.36 0.52 1.50
N SER A 65 5.72 0.84 2.75
CA SER A 65 5.70 2.22 3.26
C SER A 65 6.72 3.14 2.59
N HIS A 66 7.76 2.62 1.93
CA HIS A 66 8.77 3.43 1.25
C HIS A 66 8.60 3.47 -0.27
N ASN A 67 7.86 2.53 -0.86
CA ASN A 67 7.83 2.38 -2.31
C ASN A 67 6.42 2.25 -2.92
N ILE A 68 5.37 1.98 -2.13
CA ILE A 68 4.04 1.66 -2.67
C ILE A 68 2.93 2.55 -2.12
N ASP A 69 2.84 2.77 -0.79
CA ASP A 69 1.76 3.55 -0.18
C ASP A 69 2.31 4.84 0.48
N PRO A 70 2.10 6.03 -0.12
CA PRO A 70 2.67 7.29 0.36
C PRO A 70 2.00 7.79 1.64
N THR A 71 0.86 7.22 2.00
CA THR A 71 0.00 7.68 3.09
C THR A 71 0.20 6.87 4.36
N ARG A 72 0.92 5.75 4.27
CA ARG A 72 1.09 4.79 5.35
C ARG A 72 2.13 5.22 6.38
N HIS A 73 1.70 5.33 7.63
CA HIS A 73 2.62 5.43 8.76
C HIS A 73 3.38 4.11 8.93
N ARG A 74 4.70 4.19 9.14
CA ARG A 74 5.54 2.99 9.28
C ARG A 74 5.22 2.20 10.53
N THR A 75 4.84 2.89 11.61
CA THR A 75 4.65 2.35 12.96
C THR A 75 3.34 1.59 13.16
N THR A 76 2.35 1.86 12.31
CA THR A 76 1.00 1.32 12.47
C THR A 76 0.46 0.73 11.16
N ILE A 77 -0.44 -0.24 11.29
CA ILE A 77 -1.04 -0.99 10.18
C ILE A 77 -2.55 -0.91 10.34
N ASN A 78 -3.17 -0.13 9.47
CA ASN A 78 -4.62 -0.02 9.34
C ASN A 78 -5.19 -1.16 8.45
N ASP A 79 -6.51 -1.25 8.34
CA ASP A 79 -7.19 -2.30 7.57
C ASP A 79 -6.72 -2.35 6.10
N ALA A 80 -6.64 -1.19 5.43
CA ALA A 80 -6.17 -1.10 4.05
C ALA A 80 -4.72 -1.60 3.91
N GLY A 81 -3.85 -1.22 4.84
CA GLY A 81 -2.46 -1.63 4.89
C GLY A 81 -2.28 -3.12 5.16
N ALA A 82 -3.16 -3.72 5.96
CA ALA A 82 -3.17 -5.15 6.25
C ALA A 82 -3.60 -5.96 5.03
N ARG A 83 -4.69 -5.55 4.36
CA ARG A 83 -5.17 -6.16 3.11
C ARG A 83 -4.10 -6.09 2.03
N LEU A 84 -3.42 -4.94 1.90
CA LEU A 84 -2.32 -4.79 0.96
C LEU A 84 -1.18 -5.77 1.27
N LEU A 85 -0.71 -5.84 2.52
CA LEU A 85 0.34 -6.79 2.91
C LEU A 85 -0.07 -8.24 2.65
N TYR A 86 -1.31 -8.58 2.97
CA TYR A 86 -1.87 -9.91 2.74
C TYR A 86 -1.80 -10.29 1.27
N HIS A 87 -2.30 -9.43 0.37
CA HIS A 87 -2.28 -9.69 -1.06
C HIS A 87 -0.86 -9.79 -1.63
N LEU A 88 0.03 -8.88 -1.25
CA LEU A 88 1.42 -8.89 -1.70
C LEU A 88 2.17 -10.14 -1.24
N ALA A 89 1.99 -10.55 0.02
CA ALA A 89 2.63 -11.74 0.57
C ALA A 89 2.13 -13.04 -0.09
N HIS A 90 0.90 -13.03 -0.65
CA HIS A 90 0.36 -14.12 -1.47
C HIS A 90 0.70 -14.01 -2.96
N GLY A 91 1.59 -13.09 -3.35
CA GLY A 91 2.03 -12.92 -4.74
C GLY A 91 0.93 -12.44 -5.69
N ARG A 92 -0.11 -11.78 -5.18
CA ARG A 92 -1.20 -11.27 -6.02
C ARG A 92 -0.72 -10.06 -6.83
N LYS A 93 -0.96 -10.08 -8.14
CA LYS A 93 -0.70 -8.93 -9.03
C LYS A 93 -1.64 -7.78 -8.68
N MET A 94 -1.13 -6.55 -8.71
CA MET A 94 -1.85 -5.34 -8.31
C MET A 94 -1.54 -4.18 -9.26
N ASP A 95 -2.55 -3.35 -9.53
CA ASP A 95 -2.37 -2.07 -10.23
C ASP A 95 -1.76 -1.02 -9.31
N LEU A 96 -0.43 -1.00 -9.22
CA LEU A 96 0.26 -0.03 -8.38
C LEU A 96 0.01 1.41 -8.86
N GLY A 97 -0.20 1.63 -10.16
CA GLY A 97 -0.53 2.94 -10.71
C GLY A 97 -1.92 3.41 -10.29
N ASN A 98 -2.94 2.57 -10.44
CA ASN A 98 -4.29 2.90 -9.99
C ASN A 98 -4.36 3.09 -8.47
N TYR A 99 -3.68 2.23 -7.72
CA TYR A 99 -3.62 2.31 -6.28
C TYR A 99 -3.00 3.63 -5.81
N ASN A 100 -1.81 3.98 -6.33
CA ASN A 100 -1.15 5.24 -6.01
C ASN A 100 -1.96 6.46 -6.46
N TYR A 101 -2.52 6.42 -7.67
CA TYR A 101 -3.36 7.51 -8.19
C TYR A 101 -4.58 7.75 -7.29
N THR A 102 -5.24 6.68 -6.85
CA THR A 102 -6.39 6.75 -5.95
C THR A 102 -6.01 7.32 -4.60
N LEU A 103 -4.91 6.85 -3.99
CA LEU A 103 -4.41 7.38 -2.72
C LEU A 103 -4.07 8.87 -2.82
N ILE A 104 -3.32 9.28 -3.84
CA ILE A 104 -2.98 10.68 -4.09
C ILE A 104 -4.24 11.52 -4.30
N SER A 105 -5.23 10.99 -5.02
CA SER A 105 -6.50 11.68 -5.25
C SER A 105 -7.29 11.87 -3.96
N MET A 106 -7.25 10.91 -3.03
CA MET A 106 -7.87 11.02 -1.70
C MET A 106 -7.18 12.08 -0.83
N LEU A 107 -5.86 12.24 -0.94
CA LEU A 107 -5.11 13.28 -0.21
C LEU A 107 -5.61 14.69 -0.51
N ARG A 108 -6.08 14.94 -1.74
CA ARG A 108 -6.66 16.24 -2.14
C ARG A 108 -7.81 16.68 -1.23
N PHE A 109 -8.54 15.73 -0.66
CA PHE A 109 -9.72 16.00 0.18
C PHE A 109 -9.39 16.06 1.68
N GLN A 110 -8.15 15.78 2.08
CA GLN A 110 -7.73 15.82 3.49
C GLN A 110 -6.95 17.10 3.81
N THR A 111 -7.69 18.19 4.01
CA THR A 111 -7.16 19.55 4.19
C THR A 111 -6.41 19.80 5.50
N ASN A 112 -6.50 18.89 6.49
CA ASN A 112 -5.97 19.09 7.84
C ASN A 112 -4.81 18.17 8.24
N LYS A 113 -4.27 17.36 7.31
CA LYS A 113 -3.13 16.48 7.59
C LYS A 113 -1.96 16.82 6.66
N ARG A 114 -0.83 17.21 7.24
CA ARG A 114 0.44 17.31 6.51
C ARG A 114 0.92 15.88 6.21
N TYR A 115 0.52 15.34 5.07
CA TYR A 115 1.20 14.19 4.50
C TYR A 115 2.48 14.71 3.84
N THR A 116 3.63 14.42 4.44
CA THR A 116 4.89 14.53 3.70
C THR A 116 4.74 13.66 2.45
N SER A 117 4.93 14.21 1.26
CA SER A 117 4.98 13.39 0.05
C SER A 117 6.30 12.61 0.11
N ILE A 118 6.29 11.40 0.67
CA ILE A 118 7.51 10.69 1.13
C ILE A 118 8.18 9.87 0.01
N PHE A 119 7.82 10.06 -1.26
CA PHE A 119 8.45 9.29 -2.34
C PHE A 119 9.30 10.15 -3.29
N PRO A 120 10.46 10.68 -2.85
CA PRO A 120 11.44 11.25 -3.75
C PRO A 120 11.77 10.35 -4.95
N ALA A 121 11.81 9.03 -4.76
CA ALA A 121 12.06 8.07 -5.83
C ALA A 121 10.90 7.99 -6.84
N LEU A 122 9.64 7.91 -6.38
CA LEU A 122 8.48 7.94 -7.26
C LEU A 122 8.40 9.29 -7.99
N ILE A 123 8.60 10.41 -7.28
CA ILE A 123 8.61 11.76 -7.87
C ILE A 123 9.73 11.87 -8.92
N SER A 124 10.95 11.42 -8.61
CA SER A 124 12.09 11.42 -9.53
C SER A 124 11.81 10.56 -10.75
N GLY A 125 11.32 9.33 -10.55
CA GLY A 125 10.99 8.43 -11.66
C GLY A 125 9.83 8.94 -12.51
N ILE A 126 8.87 9.65 -11.92
CA ILE A 126 7.82 10.35 -12.67
C ILE A 126 8.43 11.49 -13.48
N CYS A 127 9.29 12.32 -12.88
CA CYS A 127 9.99 13.41 -13.57
C CYS A 127 10.76 12.88 -14.79
N GLU A 128 11.57 11.83 -14.60
CA GLU A 128 12.27 11.14 -15.68
C GLU A 128 11.31 10.62 -16.76
N ALA A 129 10.21 9.96 -16.36
CA ALA A 129 9.22 9.42 -17.30
C ALA A 129 8.47 10.49 -18.10
N VAL A 130 8.36 11.73 -17.59
CA VAL A 130 7.76 12.86 -18.31
C VAL A 130 8.79 13.79 -18.98
N GLY A 131 10.09 13.47 -18.87
CA GLY A 131 11.17 14.24 -19.48
C GLY A 131 11.46 15.57 -18.78
N VAL A 132 11.28 15.63 -17.46
CA VAL A 132 11.59 16.78 -16.58
C VAL A 132 12.83 16.49 -15.75
#